data_AF-A0A232F0U5-F1
#
_entry.id   AF-A0A232F0U5-F1
#
_cell.length_a   1.000
_cell.length_b   1.000
_cell.length_c   1.000
_cell.angle_alpha   90.00
_cell.angle_beta   90.00
_cell.angle_gamma   90.00
#
_symmetry.space_group_name_H-M   'P 1'
#
loop_
_entity.id
_entity.type
_entity.pdbx_description
1 polymer ?
#
loop_
_entity_poly.entity_id
_entity_poly.type
_entity_poly.pdbx_seq_one_letter_code
_entity_poly.pdbx_strand_id
1 'polypeptide(L)'
;MIILGVGIGISYTPTTLPPRNVSSFLCLTVMPRMVGIVSLTFLENHLFYLGVTLPWSSEMSLRSCGLIKGICRNKSQQRYEDNTMQSIKKFEKEKHWMENLCYKDNGGCEHLCILLPKEKITCLCNEGWKLNNNNHNCAKKCFN
;
A
#
# COMPACT_ATOMS: atom_id res chain seq x y z
N MET A 1 -37.81 -14.10 -36.05
CA MET A 1 -39.01 -14.18 -35.18
C MET A 1 -39.05 -12.91 -34.35
N ILE A 2 -40.10 -12.11 -34.48
CA ILE A 2 -40.24 -10.81 -33.81
C ILE A 2 -40.98 -11.03 -32.49
N ILE A 3 -40.48 -10.48 -31.39
CA ILE A 3 -41.31 -10.11 -30.24
C ILE A 3 -40.96 -8.66 -29.87
N LEU A 4 -42.00 -7.84 -29.80
CA LEU A 4 -41.93 -6.42 -29.47
C LEU A 4 -42.02 -6.25 -27.95
N GLY A 5 -41.19 -5.37 -27.39
CA GLY A 5 -41.35 -4.80 -26.05
C GLY A 5 -41.45 -3.28 -26.16
N VAL A 6 -42.50 -2.68 -25.60
CA VAL A 6 -42.89 -1.28 -25.84
C VAL A 6 -42.90 -0.49 -24.53
N GLY A 7 -42.43 0.76 -24.58
CA GLY A 7 -42.51 1.74 -23.49
C GLY A 7 -41.24 1.79 -22.61
N ILE A 8 -40.79 2.94 -22.11
CA ILE A 8 -41.40 4.27 -22.07
C ILE A 8 -40.33 5.30 -22.47
N GLY A 9 -40.69 6.27 -23.33
CA GLY A 9 -39.78 7.36 -23.70
C GLY A 9 -39.81 8.53 -22.72
N ILE A 10 -38.68 9.21 -22.56
CA ILE A 10 -38.63 10.58 -22.02
C ILE A 10 -38.02 11.46 -23.11
N SER A 11 -38.81 12.36 -23.66
CA SER A 11 -38.41 13.23 -24.76
C SER A 11 -37.89 14.56 -24.22
N TYR A 12 -36.72 15.01 -24.71
CA TYR A 12 -36.36 16.42 -24.71
C TYR A 12 -35.81 16.80 -26.10
N THR A 13 -36.40 17.84 -26.68
CA THR A 13 -36.25 18.27 -28.07
C THR A 13 -35.04 19.20 -28.30
N PRO A 14 -34.59 19.41 -29.57
CA PRO A 14 -33.26 19.94 -29.87
C PRO A 14 -33.19 21.47 -29.97
N THR A 15 -32.01 22.03 -29.68
CA THR A 15 -31.65 23.42 -30.02
C THR A 15 -30.32 23.50 -30.78
N THR A 16 -30.37 23.98 -32.01
CA THR A 16 -29.28 24.47 -32.89
C THR A 16 -28.57 25.70 -32.30
N LEU A 17 -27.33 26.12 -32.62
CA LEU A 17 -26.21 25.75 -33.54
C LEU A 17 -24.95 26.48 -32.93
N PRO A 18 -23.77 26.74 -33.58
CA PRO A 18 -23.20 26.37 -34.88
C PRO A 18 -21.84 25.60 -34.75
N PRO A 19 -21.10 25.27 -35.84
CA PRO A 19 -20.03 24.26 -35.76
C PRO A 19 -18.68 24.83 -35.34
N ARG A 20 -17.90 24.01 -34.61
CA ARG A 20 -16.43 24.09 -34.64
C ARG A 20 -15.83 22.73 -34.96
N ASN A 21 -15.45 22.65 -36.22
CA ASN A 21 -14.52 21.73 -36.84
C ASN A 21 -13.33 21.40 -35.91
N VAL A 22 -13.40 20.26 -35.21
CA VAL A 22 -12.23 19.64 -34.56
C VAL A 22 -12.06 18.27 -35.19
N SER A 23 -10.94 18.12 -35.90
CA SER A 23 -10.60 16.93 -36.66
C SER A 23 -10.74 15.65 -35.82
N SER A 24 -11.13 14.57 -36.48
CA SER A 24 -11.22 13.22 -35.92
C SER A 24 -9.88 12.75 -35.35
N PHE A 25 -9.68 13.02 -34.07
CA PHE A 25 -8.87 12.15 -33.23
C PHE A 25 -9.83 11.24 -32.49
N LEU A 26 -9.83 9.95 -32.85
CA LEU A 26 -10.30 8.94 -31.92
C LEU A 26 -9.44 9.11 -30.66
N CYS A 27 -10.03 9.72 -29.62
CA CYS A 27 -9.53 9.53 -28.27
C CYS A 27 -9.88 8.10 -27.88
N LEU A 28 -9.12 7.16 -28.45
CA LEU A 28 -8.86 5.86 -27.84
C LEU A 28 -8.30 6.20 -26.47
N THR A 29 -9.19 6.21 -25.48
CA THR A 29 -8.84 6.32 -24.08
C THR A 29 -7.97 5.10 -23.79
N VAL A 30 -6.66 5.30 -23.90
CA VAL A 30 -5.67 4.33 -23.43
C VAL A 30 -5.85 4.30 -21.92
N MET A 31 -6.77 3.47 -21.46
CA MET A 31 -7.01 3.24 -20.05
C MET A 31 -5.67 2.78 -19.49
N PRO A 32 -4.96 3.62 -18.70
CA PRO A 32 -3.68 3.21 -18.17
C PRO A 32 -3.95 1.95 -17.35
N ARG A 33 -3.17 0.90 -17.57
CA ARG A 33 -3.40 -0.41 -16.94
C ARG A 33 -3.22 -0.25 -15.43
N MET A 34 -4.31 0.07 -14.73
CA MET A 34 -4.31 0.33 -13.30
C MET A 34 -3.92 -0.94 -12.57
N VAL A 35 -2.76 -0.89 -11.92
CA VAL A 35 -2.25 -1.94 -11.06
C VAL A 35 -2.37 -1.44 -9.63
N GLY A 36 -3.27 -2.04 -8.87
CA GLY A 36 -3.35 -1.81 -7.42
C GLY A 36 -2.20 -2.55 -6.76
N ILE A 37 -1.20 -1.82 -6.26
CA ILE A 37 -0.10 -2.39 -5.46
C ILE A 37 -0.59 -2.49 -4.01
N VAL A 38 -0.71 -3.71 -3.50
CA VAL A 38 -1.25 -3.99 -2.14
C VAL A 38 -0.13 -4.08 -1.11
N SER A 39 0.96 -4.74 -1.46
CA SER A 39 2.14 -4.91 -0.61
C SER A 39 3.38 -4.98 -1.47
N LEU A 40 4.49 -4.43 -0.98
CA LEU A 40 5.76 -4.39 -1.71
C LEU A 40 6.92 -4.74 -0.77
N THR A 41 7.93 -5.42 -1.31
CA THR A 41 9.19 -5.69 -0.63
C THR A 41 10.33 -5.61 -1.63
N PHE A 42 11.50 -5.20 -1.16
CA PHE A 42 12.70 -5.05 -1.97
C PHE A 42 13.76 -6.03 -1.47
N LEU A 43 14.45 -6.68 -2.41
CA LEU A 43 15.54 -7.60 -2.12
C LEU A 43 16.66 -7.38 -3.14
N GLU A 44 17.82 -6.96 -2.64
CA GLU A 44 19.06 -6.69 -3.40
C GLU A 44 18.91 -5.67 -4.53
N ASN A 45 18.42 -6.12 -5.68
CA ASN A 45 18.15 -5.31 -6.87
C ASN A 45 16.84 -5.71 -7.57
N HIS A 46 15.94 -6.37 -6.83
CA HIS A 46 14.63 -6.82 -7.30
C HIS A 46 13.51 -6.19 -6.44
N LEU A 47 12.52 -5.62 -7.11
CA LEU A 47 11.27 -5.20 -6.50
C LEU A 47 10.26 -6.33 -6.63
N PHE A 48 9.65 -6.74 -5.52
CA PHE A 48 8.55 -7.68 -5.46
C PHE A 48 7.29 -6.96 -4.96
N TYR A 49 6.14 -7.24 -5.57
CA TYR A 49 4.87 -6.64 -5.14
C TYR A 49 3.67 -7.56 -5.40
N LEU A 50 2.69 -7.50 -4.52
CA LEU A 50 1.35 -8.03 -4.74
C LEU A 50 0.55 -7.01 -5.56
N GLY A 51 0.05 -7.44 -6.71
CA GLY A 51 -0.62 -6.58 -7.68
C GLY A 51 -1.92 -7.15 -8.23
N VAL A 52 -2.99 -6.36 -8.14
CA VAL A 52 -4.30 -6.61 -8.79
C VAL A 52 -4.34 -5.89 -10.14
N THR A 53 -4.91 -6.52 -11.17
CA THR A 53 -5.07 -5.92 -12.51
C THR A 53 -6.53 -5.61 -12.80
N LEU A 54 -6.85 -4.32 -12.98
CA LEU A 54 -8.22 -3.78 -13.11
C LEU A 54 -9.01 -3.73 -11.78
N PRO A 55 -9.92 -2.75 -11.58
CA PRO A 55 -10.76 -2.65 -10.37
C PRO A 55 -11.80 -3.77 -10.20
N TRP A 56 -12.05 -4.56 -11.25
CA TRP A 56 -13.10 -5.58 -11.28
C TRP A 56 -12.57 -7.03 -11.30
N SER A 57 -11.25 -7.23 -11.27
CA SER A 57 -10.69 -8.58 -11.08
C SER A 57 -10.17 -8.73 -9.66
N SER A 58 -10.45 -9.89 -9.06
CA SER A 58 -9.84 -10.31 -7.79
C SER A 58 -8.55 -11.09 -8.02
N GLU A 59 -7.94 -11.01 -9.22
CA GLU A 59 -6.70 -11.72 -9.54
C GLU A 59 -5.52 -11.10 -8.81
N MET A 60 -5.25 -11.60 -7.60
CA MET A 60 -4.02 -11.30 -6.89
C MET A 60 -2.86 -12.02 -7.58
N SER A 61 -1.75 -11.31 -7.75
CA SER A 61 -0.55 -11.92 -8.32
C SER A 61 0.71 -11.35 -7.68
N LEU A 62 1.63 -12.24 -7.32
CA LEU A 62 2.99 -11.87 -6.99
C LEU A 62 3.69 -11.46 -8.28
N ARG A 63 4.32 -10.30 -8.27
CA ARG A 63 5.05 -9.74 -9.42
C ARG A 63 6.45 -9.37 -8.97
N SER A 64 7.41 -9.53 -9.86
CA SER A 64 8.75 -9.00 -9.64
C SER A 64 9.32 -8.29 -10.85
N CYS A 65 10.33 -7.47 -10.62
CA CYS A 65 11.17 -6.90 -11.68
C CYS A 65 12.60 -6.72 -11.14
N GLY A 66 13.60 -6.81 -12.02
CA GLY A 66 14.96 -6.34 -11.70
C GLY A 66 15.08 -4.84 -11.94
N LEU A 67 15.70 -4.09 -11.03
CA LEU A 67 15.86 -2.64 -11.15
C LEU A 67 17.20 -2.29 -11.81
N ILE A 68 17.17 -1.85 -13.07
CA ILE A 68 18.37 -1.39 -13.76
C ILE A 68 18.32 0.15 -13.80
N LYS A 69 19.20 0.80 -13.01
CA LYS A 69 19.20 2.26 -12.81
C LYS A 69 17.84 2.79 -12.35
N GLY A 70 17.20 2.10 -11.40
CA GLY A 70 15.86 2.43 -10.89
C GLY A 70 14.69 2.06 -11.81
N ILE A 71 14.94 1.52 -13.02
CA ILE A 71 13.90 1.14 -13.97
C ILE A 71 13.61 -0.36 -13.87
N CYS A 72 12.34 -0.73 -13.65
CA CYS A 72 11.88 -2.11 -13.72
C CYS A 72 12.13 -2.72 -15.12
N ARG A 73 12.99 -3.73 -15.17
CA ARG A 73 13.24 -4.64 -16.31
C ARG A 73 12.93 -6.08 -15.88
N ASN A 74 12.93 -7.01 -16.84
CA ASN A 74 12.75 -8.45 -16.60
C ASN A 74 11.56 -8.76 -15.68
N LYS A 75 10.36 -8.29 -16.09
CA LYS A 75 9.14 -8.42 -15.29
C LYS A 75 8.68 -9.88 -15.25
N SER A 76 8.37 -10.37 -14.05
CA SER A 76 7.74 -11.67 -13.83
C SER A 76 6.35 -11.49 -13.19
N GLN A 77 5.46 -12.47 -13.39
CA GLN A 77 4.17 -12.55 -12.73
C GLN A 77 3.87 -14.01 -12.41
N GLN A 78 3.63 -14.28 -11.13
CA GLN A 78 3.15 -15.55 -10.61
C GLN A 78 1.75 -15.34 -10.02
N ARG A 79 0.79 -16.12 -10.52
CA ARG A 79 -0.53 -16.25 -9.86
C ARG A 79 -0.44 -17.38 -8.85
N TYR A 80 -1.19 -17.24 -7.77
CA TYR A 80 -1.48 -18.30 -6.82
C TYR A 80 -2.97 -18.62 -6.93
N GLU A 81 -3.35 -19.87 -6.66
CA GLU A 81 -4.76 -20.28 -6.65
C GLU A 81 -5.52 -19.60 -5.49
N ASP A 82 -4.81 -19.36 -4.38
CA ASP A 82 -5.29 -18.59 -3.25
C ASP A 82 -5.12 -17.08 -3.47
N ASN A 83 -6.26 -16.39 -3.61
CA ASN A 83 -6.34 -14.94 -3.75
C ASN A 83 -6.37 -14.18 -2.39
N THR A 84 -6.22 -14.85 -1.25
CA THR A 84 -6.27 -14.22 0.09
C THR A 84 -4.96 -13.54 0.52
N MET A 85 -3.90 -13.58 -0.30
CA MET A 85 -2.61 -12.94 0.02
C MET A 85 -2.75 -11.41 0.19
N GLN A 86 -2.51 -10.93 1.40
CA GLN A 86 -2.58 -9.49 1.74
C GLN A 86 -1.20 -8.82 1.85
N SER A 87 -0.16 -9.55 2.25
CA SER A 87 1.19 -8.99 2.45
C SER A 87 2.29 -9.96 2.05
N ILE A 88 3.36 -9.40 1.49
CA ILE A 88 4.65 -10.09 1.31
C ILE A 88 5.73 -9.33 2.07
N LYS A 89 6.71 -10.07 2.60
CA LYS A 89 7.90 -9.54 3.26
C LYS A 89 9.09 -10.43 2.90
N LYS A 90 10.29 -9.85 2.74
CA LYS A 90 11.53 -10.63 2.72
C LYS A 90 11.58 -11.49 3.99
N PHE A 91 11.70 -12.82 3.82
CA PHE A 91 12.07 -13.71 4.91
C PHE A 91 13.59 -13.89 4.91
N GLU A 92 14.20 -13.75 6.09
CA GLU A 92 15.63 -13.94 6.29
C GLU A 92 15.78 -14.88 7.49
N LYS A 93 16.45 -16.01 7.27
CA LYS A 93 16.54 -17.09 8.26
C LYS A 93 17.35 -16.68 9.48
N GLU A 94 18.40 -15.88 9.26
CA GLU A 94 19.30 -15.39 10.29
C GLU A 94 18.88 -13.98 10.71
N LYS A 95 18.38 -13.85 11.94
CA LYS A 95 18.10 -12.53 12.51
C LYS A 95 19.41 -11.89 12.93
N HIS A 96 19.96 -11.04 12.06
CA HIS A 96 20.94 -10.05 12.48
C HIS A 96 20.26 -9.04 13.42
N TRP A 97 20.34 -9.31 14.72
CA TRP A 97 19.96 -8.33 15.74
C TRP A 97 20.97 -7.19 15.68
N MET A 98 20.59 -6.10 15.00
CA MET A 98 21.36 -4.88 15.02
C MET A 98 21.27 -4.31 16.44
N GLU A 99 22.36 -4.42 17.19
CA GLU A 99 22.45 -3.85 18.53
C GLU A 99 22.13 -2.36 18.45
N ASN A 100 21.15 -1.95 19.24
CA ASN A 100 20.65 -0.60 19.31
C ASN A 100 20.43 -0.24 20.77
N LEU A 101 20.19 1.03 21.07
CA LEU A 101 20.10 1.50 22.45
C LEU A 101 18.95 0.87 23.27
N CYS A 102 17.91 0.33 22.62
CA CYS A 102 16.85 -0.43 23.27
C CYS A 102 17.17 -1.93 23.46
N TYR A 103 18.21 -2.46 22.80
CA TYR A 103 18.56 -3.89 22.87
C TYR A 103 19.04 -4.30 24.28
N LYS A 104 19.86 -3.45 24.91
CA LYS A 104 20.31 -3.66 26.28
C LYS A 104 19.28 -3.07 27.25
N ASP A 105 18.71 -3.92 28.09
CA ASP A 105 17.83 -3.52 29.21
C ASP A 105 16.64 -2.63 28.80
N ASN A 106 16.08 -2.83 27.60
CA ASN A 106 15.02 -1.96 27.03
C ASN A 106 15.40 -0.46 27.04
N GLY A 107 16.69 -0.11 26.94
CA GLY A 107 17.17 1.26 27.09
C GLY A 107 16.88 1.88 28.46
N GLY A 108 16.61 1.06 29.48
CA GLY A 108 16.13 1.48 30.81
C GLY A 108 14.65 1.89 30.85
N CYS A 109 13.85 1.64 29.81
CA CYS A 109 12.43 2.00 29.77
C CYS A 109 11.54 0.96 30.48
N GLU A 110 10.61 1.42 31.33
CA GLU A 110 9.69 0.52 32.07
C GLU A 110 8.68 -0.21 31.16
N HIS A 111 8.20 0.45 30.11
CA HIS A 111 7.25 -0.12 29.15
C HIS A 111 7.85 -0.20 27.74
N LEU A 112 7.86 0.90 26.98
CA LEU A 112 8.26 0.91 25.56
C LEU A 112 9.51 1.77 25.36
N CYS A 113 10.53 1.21 24.71
CA CYS A 113 11.70 1.97 24.24
C CYS A 113 11.57 2.28 22.75
N ILE A 114 11.63 3.56 22.39
CA ILE A 114 11.53 4.02 21.00
C ILE A 114 12.87 4.62 20.57
N LEU A 115 13.45 4.06 19.50
CA LEU A 115 14.62 4.61 18.83
C LEU A 115 14.28 5.93 18.13
N LEU A 116 15.11 6.94 18.35
CA LEU A 116 15.06 8.24 17.72
C LEU A 116 16.30 8.47 16.83
N PRO A 117 16.24 9.38 15.84
CA PRO A 117 17.39 9.72 15.01
C PRO A 117 18.60 10.20 15.83
N LYS A 118 19.81 10.00 15.28
CA LYS A 118 21.11 10.33 15.91
C LYS A 118 21.36 9.57 17.21
N GLU A 119 21.10 8.26 17.21
CA GLU A 119 21.40 7.35 18.35
C GLU A 119 20.82 7.88 19.66
N LYS A 120 19.50 8.10 19.68
CA LYS A 120 18.75 8.50 20.87
C LYS A 120 17.62 7.53 21.14
N ILE A 121 17.12 7.55 22.36
CA ILE A 121 15.90 6.85 22.76
C ILE A 121 14.94 7.79 23.46
N THR A 122 13.67 7.40 23.49
CA THR A 122 12.67 7.94 24.40
C THR A 122 11.79 6.81 24.90
N CYS A 123 11.41 6.86 26.17
CA CYS A 123 10.51 5.87 26.76
C CYS A 123 9.06 6.33 26.62
N LEU A 124 8.17 5.40 26.24
CA LEU A 124 6.73 5.60 26.22
C LEU A 124 6.06 4.66 27.21
N CYS A 125 4.94 5.11 27.77
CA CYS A 125 4.11 4.32 28.67
C CYS A 125 2.87 3.80 27.95
N ASN A 126 2.40 2.63 28.37
CA ASN A 126 1.16 2.03 27.90
C ASN A 126 -0.07 2.90 28.24
N GLU A 127 -1.21 2.61 27.61
CA GLU A 127 -2.47 3.30 27.86
C GLU A 127 -2.88 3.22 29.34
N GLY A 128 -3.44 4.32 29.88
CA GLY A 128 -3.72 4.45 31.32
C GLY A 128 -2.51 4.87 32.17
N TRP A 129 -1.33 5.11 31.57
CA TRP A 129 -0.13 5.57 32.28
C TRP A 129 0.42 6.89 31.72
N LYS A 130 1.30 7.54 32.49
CA LYS A 130 2.06 8.74 32.14
C LYS A 130 3.54 8.52 32.45
N LEU A 131 4.43 8.99 31.58
CA LEU A 131 5.87 8.99 31.85
C LEU A 131 6.18 9.91 33.03
N ASN A 132 7.00 9.41 33.95
CA ASN A 132 7.47 10.12 35.13
C ASN A 132 8.62 11.09 34.76
N ASN A 133 8.96 12.02 35.65
CA ASN A 133 9.98 13.05 35.42
C ASN A 133 11.40 12.49 35.21
N ASN A 134 11.64 11.21 35.55
CA ASN A 134 12.90 10.53 35.24
C ASN A 134 12.98 10.06 33.77
N ASN A 135 11.95 10.27 32.95
CA ASN A 135 11.85 9.86 31.55
C ASN A 135 11.99 8.37 31.25
N HIS A 136 11.91 7.50 32.28
CA HIS A 136 12.09 6.05 32.15
C HIS A 136 10.92 5.26 32.76
N ASN A 137 10.40 5.71 33.90
CA ASN A 137 9.33 5.04 34.65
C ASN A 137 7.95 5.57 34.30
N CYS A 138 6.93 4.77 34.60
CA CYS A 138 5.54 5.05 34.32
C CYS A 138 4.71 5.11 35.60
N ALA A 139 3.86 6.14 35.72
CA ALA A 139 2.86 6.24 36.79
C ALA A 139 1.46 6.09 36.20
N LYS A 140 0.56 5.37 36.89
CA LYS A 140 -0.84 5.27 36.46
C LYS A 140 -1.47 6.67 36.42
N LYS A 141 -2.20 6.96 35.36
CA LYS A 141 -3.12 8.11 35.31
C LYS A 141 -4.35 7.73 36.13
N CYS A 142 -4.56 8.41 37.24
CA CYS A 142 -5.88 8.45 37.85
C CYS A 142 -6.79 9.26 36.93
N PHE A 143 -7.90 8.66 36.49
CA PHE A 143 -9.00 9.39 35.90
C PHE A 143 -9.88 9.87 37.06
N ASN A 144 -9.93 11.19 37.25
CA ASN A 144 -10.87 11.86 38.16
C ASN A 144 -12.14 12.23 37.38
#